data_AF-A0A7Y8BPG4-F1
#
_entry.id   AF-A0A7Y8BPG4-F1
#
_cell.length_a   1.000
_cell.length_b   1.000
_cell.length_c   1.000
_cell.angle_alpha   90.00
_cell.angle_beta   90.00
_cell.angle_gamma   90.00
#
_symmetry.space_group_name_H-M   'P 1'
#
loop_
_entity.id
_entity.type
_entity.pdbx_description
1 polymer ?
#
loop_
_entity_poly.entity_id
_entity_poly.type
_entity_poly.pdbx_seq_one_letter_code
_entity_poly.pdbx_strand_id
1 'polypeptide(L)'
;MPSTPTSLPGRSLVEGAAQGPLLFADVGLSFWGGVDPFSGEVIDRHHALSGEYLAGRVLALPSGRGSCTGSSVMMELISNGHAPAALVLAEPDEILTLGVLVAQVIFERSLPVLCIGREAFAALRGQAFARVEGTSLTLFDATPHDHWQAPTTPVQAQAAASSVELSEHDLALLDGQYGKAAQVAMRIILQMAELQGAPALLDVTQAHIDGCIYTGPASLRFAEQLVQWGARVRVPTTLNSISVDQRRWRELGVDPALGIPASALGDAYMAMGAQLSFTCAPYLLDSAPKAGEQIVWAESNAVVYANSVLGARTQKYPDYLDICIALTGRAPLIGCHLDAQRKAQLQIELPALGELDDSFYPLLGYHIGGLSGSRIPLVLGLEQRQPSLDDLKAFGAAFATTSAAPLFHIAGVTPEALDPTQVLEPGVVLPVEKIRLPDLLLSWRELNSARDPRVDVVSLGNPHFSLSEFAHLARLCQGRRKHPDVVLAITCGRAVLEQARAAGHGAVIEAFGATLVTDTCWCMLGEPVIPPTARTLMTNSGKYAHYAPGLVGRKVHFASLAECVDAACTAVASGRLPAWLAPAVPQENPAHV
;
A
#
# COMPACT_ATOMS: atom_id res chain seq x y z
N MET A 1 45.53 0.54 -5.81
CA MET A 1 45.25 -0.75 -6.48
C MET A 1 43.74 -0.85 -6.60
N PRO A 2 43.17 -1.28 -7.74
CA PRO A 2 41.74 -1.59 -7.75
C PRO A 2 41.50 -2.70 -6.73
N SER A 3 40.54 -2.49 -5.84
CA SER A 3 40.11 -3.49 -4.86
C SER A 3 39.65 -4.75 -5.60
N THR A 4 39.98 -5.90 -5.02
CA THR A 4 39.48 -7.17 -5.53
C THR A 4 37.95 -7.16 -5.43
N PRO A 5 37.21 -7.45 -6.51
CA PRO A 5 35.75 -7.44 -6.47
C PRO A 5 35.23 -8.43 -5.42
N THR A 6 34.28 -7.99 -4.61
CA THR A 6 33.66 -8.83 -3.56
C THR A 6 32.46 -9.54 -4.16
N SER A 7 32.45 -10.86 -4.10
CA SER A 7 31.33 -11.69 -4.56
C SER A 7 30.51 -12.18 -3.36
N LEU A 8 29.19 -11.97 -3.43
CA LEU A 8 28.22 -12.35 -2.43
C LEU A 8 27.22 -13.34 -3.03
N PRO A 9 26.96 -14.49 -2.39
CA PRO A 9 25.92 -15.40 -2.83
C PRO A 9 24.53 -14.85 -2.50
N GLY A 10 23.52 -15.24 -3.27
CA GLY A 10 22.13 -14.93 -3.01
C GLY A 10 21.16 -15.97 -3.59
N ARG A 11 19.90 -15.85 -3.22
CA ARG A 11 18.79 -16.60 -3.81
C ARG A 11 18.22 -15.77 -4.95
N SER A 12 18.30 -16.31 -6.17
CA SER A 12 17.63 -15.74 -7.34
C SER A 12 16.10 -15.91 -7.20
N LEU A 13 15.37 -14.80 -7.26
CA LEU A 13 13.90 -14.78 -7.29
C LEU A 13 13.39 -14.65 -8.73
N VAL A 14 14.13 -13.92 -9.56
CA VAL A 14 13.97 -13.88 -11.02
C VAL A 14 15.34 -14.02 -11.64
N GLU A 15 15.52 -15.06 -12.45
CA GLU A 15 16.77 -15.34 -13.15
C GLU A 15 17.13 -14.24 -14.14
N GLY A 16 18.42 -13.96 -14.25
CA GLY A 16 18.94 -13.01 -15.23
C GLY A 16 20.33 -12.53 -14.90
N ALA A 17 20.79 -11.56 -15.68
CA ALA A 17 22.06 -10.93 -15.47
C ALA A 17 22.02 -9.47 -15.90
N ALA A 18 22.55 -8.59 -15.05
CA ALA A 18 22.60 -7.15 -15.32
C ALA A 18 23.68 -6.48 -14.47
N GLN A 19 24.10 -5.29 -14.87
CA GLN A 19 25.04 -4.49 -14.11
C GLN A 19 24.73 -3.00 -14.22
N GLY A 20 25.15 -2.22 -13.24
CA GLY A 20 24.96 -0.78 -13.24
C GLY A 20 25.48 -0.12 -11.96
N PRO A 21 25.46 1.22 -11.91
CA PRO A 21 25.71 1.96 -10.69
C PRO A 21 24.79 1.48 -9.58
N LEU A 22 25.34 1.28 -8.38
CA LEU A 22 24.57 0.83 -7.23
C LEU A 22 23.78 2.01 -6.65
N LEU A 23 22.45 1.86 -6.60
CA LEU A 23 21.54 2.78 -5.91
C LEU A 23 21.04 2.10 -4.64
N PHE A 24 21.60 2.48 -3.49
CA PHE A 24 21.39 1.78 -2.21
C PHE A 24 20.62 2.64 -1.20
N ALA A 25 19.67 2.02 -0.50
CA ALA A 25 19.08 2.56 0.72
C ALA A 25 18.96 1.49 1.81
N ASP A 26 19.04 1.90 3.08
CA ASP A 26 18.81 1.05 4.25
C ASP A 26 17.35 1.09 4.75
N VAL A 27 16.50 1.84 4.04
CA VAL A 27 15.05 1.92 4.25
C VAL A 27 14.36 1.35 3.02
N GLY A 28 13.24 0.65 3.22
CA GLY A 28 12.45 0.13 2.11
C GLY A 28 11.76 1.25 1.34
N LEU A 29 11.52 1.03 0.04
CA LEU A 29 10.87 1.99 -0.84
C LEU A 29 9.46 1.51 -1.22
N SER A 30 8.48 2.42 -1.14
CA SER A 30 7.16 2.18 -1.73
C SER A 30 7.21 2.55 -3.20
N PHE A 31 6.96 1.61 -4.09
CA PHE A 31 6.87 1.91 -5.52
C PHE A 31 5.57 2.67 -5.84
N TRP A 32 4.47 2.26 -5.21
CA TRP A 32 3.22 3.03 -5.26
C TRP A 32 3.35 4.34 -4.49
N GLY A 33 3.09 5.46 -5.16
CA GLY A 33 3.20 6.81 -4.60
C GLY A 33 4.62 7.24 -4.20
N GLY A 34 5.63 6.40 -4.43
CA GLY A 34 7.02 6.71 -4.14
C GLY A 34 7.97 6.57 -5.32
N VAL A 35 7.53 6.01 -6.46
CA VAL A 35 8.24 6.05 -7.74
C VAL A 35 7.27 6.50 -8.83
N ASP A 36 7.67 7.47 -9.65
CA ASP A 36 6.90 7.85 -10.83
C ASP A 36 7.09 6.81 -11.95
N PRO A 37 6.03 6.12 -12.40
CA PRO A 37 6.15 5.08 -13.42
C PRO A 37 6.61 5.59 -14.79
N PHE A 38 6.46 6.88 -15.08
CA PHE A 38 6.76 7.44 -16.41
C PHE A 38 8.17 8.00 -16.56
N SER A 39 8.82 8.42 -15.46
CA SER A 39 10.19 8.90 -15.46
C SER A 39 11.18 7.97 -14.73
N GLY A 40 10.68 7.14 -13.81
CA GLY A 40 11.49 6.36 -12.90
C GLY A 40 12.12 7.18 -11.76
N GLU A 41 11.68 8.42 -11.51
CA GLU A 41 12.11 9.22 -10.35
C GLU A 41 11.51 8.64 -9.05
N VAL A 42 12.30 8.57 -7.99
CA VAL A 42 11.81 8.35 -6.63
C VAL A 42 11.15 9.64 -6.11
N ILE A 43 9.82 9.63 -6.04
CA ILE A 43 8.98 10.76 -5.64
C ILE A 43 8.51 10.71 -4.18
N ASP A 44 8.80 9.64 -3.44
CA ASP A 44 8.60 9.61 -1.98
C ASP A 44 9.53 10.62 -1.32
N ARG A 45 9.00 11.79 -0.98
CA ARG A 45 9.76 12.91 -0.40
C ARG A 45 10.19 12.67 1.04
N HIS A 46 9.76 11.57 1.65
CA HIS A 46 10.20 11.11 2.96
C HIS A 46 11.32 10.06 2.86
N HIS A 47 11.66 9.58 1.65
CA HIS A 47 12.66 8.55 1.43
C HIS A 47 14.06 9.12 1.15
N ALA A 48 15.10 8.40 1.59
CA ALA A 48 16.50 8.81 1.39
C ALA A 48 16.93 8.91 -0.08
N LEU A 49 16.24 8.21 -0.97
CA LEU A 49 16.47 8.24 -2.42
C LEU A 49 15.63 9.29 -3.16
N SER A 50 14.90 10.18 -2.47
CA SER A 50 14.06 11.19 -3.13
C SER A 50 14.84 11.99 -4.19
N GLY A 51 14.32 12.01 -5.43
CA GLY A 51 14.92 12.71 -6.58
C GLY A 51 15.89 11.87 -7.42
N GLU A 52 16.18 10.63 -7.01
CA GLU A 52 17.01 9.69 -7.76
C GLU A 52 16.19 8.94 -8.84
N TYR A 53 16.79 8.62 -9.98
CA TYR A 53 16.18 7.89 -11.09
C TYR A 53 16.56 6.40 -11.15
N LEU A 54 15.63 5.49 -11.39
CA LEU A 54 15.93 4.04 -11.33
C LEU A 54 16.64 3.50 -12.58
N ALA A 55 16.35 4.07 -13.75
CA ALA A 55 16.75 3.53 -15.05
C ALA A 55 18.26 3.18 -15.15
N GLY A 56 18.55 1.92 -15.51
CA GLY A 56 19.91 1.43 -15.73
C GLY A 56 20.78 1.24 -14.48
N ARG A 57 20.22 1.45 -13.27
CA ARG A 57 20.93 1.25 -11.99
C ARG A 57 20.59 -0.09 -11.36
N VAL A 58 21.49 -0.61 -10.52
CA VAL A 58 21.18 -1.74 -9.64
C VAL A 58 20.58 -1.17 -8.37
N LEU A 59 19.28 -1.35 -8.18
CA LEU A 59 18.57 -0.83 -7.01
C LEU A 59 18.66 -1.86 -5.87
N ALA A 60 19.25 -1.44 -4.75
CA ALA A 60 19.40 -2.25 -3.54
C ALA A 60 18.55 -1.69 -2.39
N LEU A 61 17.60 -2.50 -1.91
CA LEU A 61 16.67 -2.16 -0.83
C LEU A 61 16.61 -3.29 0.22
N PRO A 62 16.36 -3.00 1.51
CA PRO A 62 16.15 -4.07 2.48
C PRO A 62 14.93 -4.93 2.11
N SER A 63 13.85 -4.27 1.71
CA SER A 63 12.61 -4.83 1.16
C SER A 63 11.81 -3.68 0.52
N GLY A 64 10.71 -3.99 -0.17
CA GLY A 64 9.69 -2.99 -0.46
C GLY A 64 8.87 -2.65 0.79
N ARG A 65 8.12 -1.54 0.72
CA ARG A 65 7.10 -1.16 1.71
C ARG A 65 5.88 -0.56 1.03
N GLY A 66 4.81 -0.28 1.77
CA GLY A 66 3.64 0.43 1.23
C GLY A 66 2.68 -0.46 0.42
N SER A 67 2.01 0.10 -0.59
CA SER A 67 0.86 -0.55 -1.24
C SER A 67 1.22 -1.76 -2.11
N CYS A 68 0.27 -2.69 -2.25
CA CYS A 68 0.33 -3.85 -3.14
C CYS A 68 0.44 -3.47 -4.63
N THR A 69 -0.03 -2.28 -4.96
CA THR A 69 0.10 -1.60 -6.26
C THR A 69 1.53 -1.38 -6.73
N GLY A 70 2.55 -1.62 -5.89
CA GLY A 70 3.95 -1.58 -6.31
C GLY A 70 4.30 -2.53 -7.46
N SER A 71 3.62 -3.69 -7.59
CA SER A 71 3.83 -4.63 -8.71
C SER A 71 3.40 -4.02 -10.04
N SER A 72 2.32 -3.23 -10.05
CA SER A 72 1.84 -2.53 -11.24
C SER A 72 2.81 -1.45 -11.72
N VAL A 73 3.38 -0.69 -10.79
CA VAL A 73 4.40 0.34 -11.07
C VAL A 73 5.67 -0.32 -11.61
N MET A 74 6.14 -1.42 -11.01
CA MET A 74 7.29 -2.18 -11.51
C MET A 74 7.07 -2.67 -12.94
N MET A 75 5.89 -3.26 -13.22
CA MET A 75 5.55 -3.73 -14.56
C MET A 75 5.53 -2.60 -15.58
N GLU A 76 4.93 -1.45 -15.22
CA GLU A 76 4.90 -0.26 -16.08
C GLU A 76 6.33 0.24 -16.38
N LEU A 77 7.18 0.39 -15.35
CA LEU A 77 8.59 0.79 -15.49
C LEU A 77 9.36 -0.15 -16.45
N ILE A 78 9.13 -1.46 -16.38
CA ILE A 78 9.78 -2.44 -17.28
C ILE A 78 9.25 -2.29 -18.70
N SER A 79 7.93 -2.10 -18.85
CA SER A 79 7.28 -1.98 -20.14
C SER A 79 7.68 -0.71 -20.90
N ASN A 80 8.03 0.36 -20.19
CA ASN A 80 8.35 1.67 -20.77
C ASN A 80 9.84 2.05 -20.70
N GLY A 81 10.70 1.20 -20.12
CA GLY A 81 12.15 1.36 -20.15
C GLY A 81 12.76 2.21 -19.02
N HIS A 82 11.99 2.50 -17.97
CA HIS A 82 12.47 3.26 -16.80
C HIS A 82 12.81 2.39 -15.58
N ALA A 83 12.68 1.06 -15.71
CA ALA A 83 13.02 0.12 -14.65
C ALA A 83 14.53 0.11 -14.31
N PRO A 84 14.89 -0.26 -13.07
CA PRO A 84 16.28 -0.55 -12.74
C PRO A 84 16.81 -1.71 -13.59
N ALA A 85 18.13 -1.78 -13.74
CA ALA A 85 18.79 -2.89 -14.42
C ALA A 85 18.67 -4.21 -13.64
N ALA A 86 18.65 -4.13 -12.30
CA ALA A 86 18.46 -5.27 -11.39
C ALA A 86 17.89 -4.81 -10.05
N LEU A 87 17.25 -5.73 -9.33
CA LEU A 87 16.86 -5.56 -7.93
C LEU A 87 17.70 -6.46 -7.03
N VAL A 88 18.25 -5.88 -5.96
CA VAL A 88 18.96 -6.60 -4.90
C VAL A 88 18.25 -6.34 -3.57
N LEU A 89 17.83 -7.40 -2.90
CA LEU A 89 17.00 -7.32 -1.71
C LEU A 89 17.67 -7.98 -0.50
N ALA A 90 17.48 -7.42 0.69
CA ALA A 90 17.90 -8.08 1.93
C ALA A 90 16.94 -9.21 2.34
N GLU A 91 15.64 -9.00 2.13
CA GLU A 91 14.57 -9.96 2.38
C GLU A 91 13.77 -10.17 1.08
N PRO A 92 13.19 -11.37 0.86
CA PRO A 92 12.35 -11.58 -0.32
C PRO A 92 11.18 -10.60 -0.34
N ASP A 93 10.97 -9.94 -1.49
CA ASP A 93 9.84 -9.04 -1.72
C ASP A 93 8.94 -9.59 -2.82
N GLU A 94 7.75 -10.02 -2.42
CA GLU A 94 6.78 -10.64 -3.32
C GLU A 94 6.16 -9.64 -4.29
N ILE A 95 6.05 -8.38 -3.89
CA ILE A 95 5.33 -7.35 -4.64
C ILE A 95 6.14 -6.92 -5.85
N LEU A 96 7.39 -6.55 -5.65
CA LEU A 96 8.27 -6.15 -6.73
C LEU A 96 8.60 -7.33 -7.63
N THR A 97 8.83 -8.52 -7.04
CA THR A 97 9.11 -9.75 -7.79
C THR A 97 7.95 -10.08 -8.73
N LEU A 98 6.69 -10.01 -8.26
CA LEU A 98 5.55 -10.31 -9.12
C LEU A 98 5.44 -9.34 -10.29
N GLY A 99 5.69 -8.03 -10.09
CA GLY A 99 5.67 -7.05 -11.18
C GLY A 99 6.62 -7.43 -12.32
N VAL A 100 7.80 -7.98 -11.97
CA VAL A 100 8.76 -8.51 -12.94
C VAL A 100 8.24 -9.77 -13.63
N LEU A 101 7.65 -10.71 -12.89
CA LEU A 101 7.11 -11.96 -13.45
C LEU A 101 5.95 -11.71 -14.42
N VAL A 102 5.03 -10.83 -14.06
CA VAL A 102 3.91 -10.44 -14.93
C VAL A 102 4.44 -9.73 -16.18
N ALA A 103 5.46 -8.86 -16.03
CA ALA A 103 6.10 -8.24 -17.19
C ALA A 103 6.71 -9.27 -18.14
N GLN A 104 7.33 -10.32 -17.60
CA GLN A 104 7.90 -11.41 -18.39
C GLN A 104 6.83 -12.18 -19.15
N VAL A 105 5.70 -12.49 -18.50
CA VAL A 105 4.60 -13.26 -19.10
C VAL A 105 3.86 -12.47 -20.18
N ILE A 106 3.70 -11.16 -20.00
CA ILE A 106 2.79 -10.33 -20.81
C ILE A 106 3.53 -9.53 -21.87
N PHE A 107 4.74 -9.04 -21.55
CA PHE A 107 5.52 -8.15 -22.41
C PHE A 107 6.84 -8.76 -22.86
N GLU A 108 7.16 -10.00 -22.47
CA GLU A 108 8.44 -10.67 -22.78
C GLU A 108 9.66 -9.85 -22.35
N ARG A 109 9.52 -9.09 -21.25
CA ARG A 109 10.56 -8.26 -20.63
C ARG A 109 10.72 -8.60 -19.17
N SER A 110 11.94 -8.61 -18.67
CA SER A 110 12.26 -8.98 -17.29
C SER A 110 13.54 -8.30 -16.83
N LEU A 111 13.81 -8.37 -15.53
CA LEU A 111 15.07 -7.97 -14.90
C LEU A 111 15.43 -8.99 -13.79
N PRO A 112 16.72 -9.19 -13.47
CA PRO A 112 17.10 -10.07 -12.39
C PRO A 112 16.71 -9.50 -11.03
N VAL A 113 16.18 -10.37 -10.16
CA VAL A 113 15.84 -10.06 -8.77
C VAL A 113 16.59 -11.03 -7.85
N LEU A 114 17.46 -10.51 -7.00
CA LEU A 114 18.33 -11.30 -6.13
C LEU A 114 18.09 -10.96 -4.65
N CYS A 115 17.83 -11.96 -3.82
CA CYS A 115 17.77 -11.81 -2.37
C CYS A 115 19.07 -12.32 -1.72
N ILE A 116 19.82 -11.44 -1.04
CA ILE A 116 21.15 -11.76 -0.49
C ILE A 116 21.18 -11.92 1.04
N GLY A 117 20.07 -11.64 1.74
CA GLY A 117 20.03 -11.69 3.20
C GLY A 117 20.53 -10.41 3.86
N ARG A 118 20.02 -10.10 5.06
CA ARG A 118 20.34 -8.85 5.79
C ARG A 118 21.82 -8.65 6.12
N GLU A 119 22.53 -9.74 6.45
CA GLU A 119 23.95 -9.68 6.79
C GLU A 119 24.80 -9.28 5.57
N ALA A 120 24.60 -9.93 4.42
CA ALA A 120 25.29 -9.58 3.19
C ALA A 120 24.87 -8.21 2.66
N PHE A 121 23.60 -7.84 2.83
CA PHE A 121 23.07 -6.54 2.41
C PHE A 121 23.75 -5.35 3.10
N ALA A 122 24.18 -5.50 4.36
CA ALA A 122 24.92 -4.46 5.06
C ALA A 122 26.26 -4.11 4.39
N ALA A 123 26.87 -5.06 3.66
CA ALA A 123 28.14 -4.87 2.95
C ALA A 123 28.01 -4.02 1.66
N LEU A 124 26.78 -3.73 1.21
CA LEU A 124 26.54 -2.88 0.03
C LEU A 124 26.82 -1.41 0.29
N ARG A 125 26.82 -0.98 1.55
CA ARG A 125 26.98 0.43 1.93
C ARG A 125 28.32 0.97 1.44
N GLY A 126 28.27 2.03 0.64
CA GLY A 126 29.46 2.72 0.13
C GLY A 126 30.06 2.12 -1.14
N GLN A 127 29.48 1.05 -1.68
CA GLN A 127 29.88 0.50 -2.98
C GLN A 127 29.32 1.34 -4.13
N ALA A 128 30.06 1.44 -5.24
CA ALA A 128 29.69 2.32 -6.35
C ALA A 128 28.94 1.59 -7.47
N PHE A 129 29.25 0.31 -7.68
CA PHE A 129 28.75 -0.44 -8.83
C PHE A 129 28.52 -1.91 -8.47
N ALA A 130 27.52 -2.51 -9.11
CA ALA A 130 27.14 -3.90 -8.86
C ALA A 130 26.85 -4.64 -10.16
N ARG A 131 27.13 -5.95 -10.16
CA ARG A 131 26.76 -6.90 -11.20
C ARG A 131 26.02 -8.08 -10.58
N VAL A 132 24.84 -8.38 -11.11
CA VAL A 132 24.03 -9.56 -10.75
C VAL A 132 24.16 -10.58 -11.87
N GLU A 133 24.48 -11.83 -11.52
CA GLU A 133 24.58 -12.96 -12.44
C GLU A 133 24.00 -14.21 -11.76
N GLY A 134 22.77 -14.59 -12.12
CA GLY A 134 22.07 -15.73 -11.51
C GLY A 134 21.99 -15.57 -9.99
N THR A 135 22.68 -16.45 -9.25
CA THR A 135 22.70 -16.47 -7.79
C THR A 135 23.87 -15.68 -7.16
N SER A 136 24.57 -14.85 -7.93
CA SER A 136 25.75 -14.10 -7.46
C SER A 136 25.59 -12.60 -7.65
N LEU A 137 26.05 -11.84 -6.65
CA LEU A 137 26.25 -10.40 -6.69
C LEU A 137 27.74 -10.08 -6.61
N THR A 138 28.27 -9.32 -7.55
CA THR A 138 29.65 -8.84 -7.53
C THR A 138 29.66 -7.33 -7.34
N LEU A 139 30.45 -6.85 -6.37
CA LEU A 139 30.57 -5.45 -5.98
C LEU A 139 31.90 -4.86 -6.45
N PHE A 140 31.84 -3.61 -6.89
CA PHE A 140 33.00 -2.86 -7.36
C PHE A 140 33.01 -1.45 -6.77
N ASP A 141 34.20 -0.98 -6.40
CA ASP A 141 34.41 0.40 -5.93
C ASP A 141 34.30 1.44 -7.06
N ALA A 142 34.32 1.01 -8.31
CA ALA A 142 34.14 1.84 -9.50
C ALA A 142 33.57 1.01 -10.67
N THR A 143 33.16 1.66 -11.75
CA THR A 143 32.71 0.96 -12.97
C THR A 143 33.78 -0.02 -13.46
N PRO A 144 33.47 -1.31 -13.62
CA PRO A 144 34.45 -2.29 -14.06
C PRO A 144 34.87 -2.02 -15.52
N HIS A 145 36.15 -2.21 -15.80
CA HIS A 145 36.74 -2.09 -17.14
C HIS A 145 36.83 -3.45 -17.84
N ASP A 146 35.80 -4.28 -17.69
CA ASP A 146 35.64 -5.50 -18.46
C ASP A 146 34.62 -5.30 -19.59
N HIS A 147 34.80 -5.98 -20.71
CA HIS A 147 33.86 -5.93 -21.84
C HIS A 147 32.63 -6.82 -21.57
N TRP A 148 32.15 -6.85 -20.32
CA TRP A 148 31.05 -7.71 -19.92
C TRP A 148 29.76 -7.28 -20.61
N GLN A 149 29.02 -8.27 -21.09
CA GLN A 149 27.69 -8.11 -21.65
C GLN A 149 26.78 -9.15 -21.01
N ALA A 150 25.53 -8.76 -20.76
CA ALA A 150 24.54 -9.69 -20.23
C ALA A 150 24.35 -10.85 -21.23
N PRO A 151 24.37 -12.11 -20.78
CA PRO A 151 24.03 -13.23 -21.62
C PRO A 151 22.68 -13.01 -22.31
N THR A 152 22.66 -13.16 -23.64
CA THR A 152 21.46 -12.96 -24.48
C THR A 152 20.56 -14.19 -24.53
N THR A 153 21.06 -15.34 -24.08
CA THR A 153 20.27 -16.57 -23.99
C THR A 153 19.42 -16.51 -22.72
N PRO A 154 18.09 -16.65 -22.82
CA PRO A 154 17.25 -16.83 -21.65
C PRO A 154 17.80 -18.00 -20.84
N VAL A 155 18.14 -17.78 -19.57
CA VAL A 155 18.41 -18.89 -18.66
C VAL A 155 17.10 -19.67 -18.57
N GLN A 156 17.02 -20.81 -19.24
CA GLN A 156 15.92 -21.73 -19.04
C GLN A 156 15.97 -22.15 -17.58
N ALA A 157 15.02 -21.67 -16.78
CA ALA A 157 14.80 -22.21 -15.45
C ALA A 157 14.65 -23.72 -15.62
N GLN A 158 15.60 -24.51 -15.10
CA GLN A 158 15.38 -25.93 -14.96
C GLN A 158 14.13 -26.07 -14.10
N ALA A 159 13.08 -26.68 -14.66
CA ALA A 159 11.88 -26.98 -13.92
C ALA A 159 12.25 -27.95 -12.79
N ALA A 160 12.58 -27.41 -11.63
CA ALA A 160 12.60 -28.19 -10.41
C ALA A 160 11.19 -28.74 -10.23
N ALA A 161 11.07 -29.99 -9.80
CA ALA A 161 9.77 -30.53 -9.44
C ALA A 161 9.15 -29.63 -8.37
N SER A 162 7.94 -29.12 -8.64
CA SER A 162 7.24 -28.24 -7.70
C SER A 162 7.12 -28.94 -6.34
N SER A 163 7.53 -28.24 -5.28
CA SER A 163 7.37 -28.72 -3.90
C SER A 163 5.99 -28.43 -3.33
N VAL A 164 5.13 -27.74 -4.09
CA VAL A 164 3.78 -27.36 -3.68
C VAL A 164 2.83 -28.55 -3.92
N GLU A 165 2.09 -28.95 -2.88
CA GLU A 165 1.04 -29.95 -3.02
C GLU A 165 -0.13 -29.39 -3.83
N LEU A 166 -0.47 -30.08 -4.92
CA LEU A 166 -1.52 -29.70 -5.86
C LEU A 166 -2.69 -30.68 -5.80
N SER A 167 -3.91 -30.15 -5.74
CA SER A 167 -5.14 -30.94 -5.89
C SER A 167 -5.41 -31.30 -7.36
N GLU A 168 -6.37 -32.21 -7.59
CA GLU A 168 -6.86 -32.50 -8.94
C GLU A 168 -7.40 -31.24 -9.65
N HIS A 169 -7.99 -30.31 -8.89
CA HIS A 169 -8.46 -29.03 -9.41
C HIS A 169 -7.31 -28.15 -9.91
N ASP A 170 -6.24 -28.08 -9.13
CA ASP A 170 -5.02 -27.32 -9.43
C ASP A 170 -4.34 -27.86 -10.71
N LEU A 171 -4.31 -29.18 -10.88
CA LEU A 171 -3.79 -29.83 -12.09
C LEU A 171 -4.69 -29.54 -13.31
N ALA A 172 -6.01 -29.63 -13.16
CA ALA A 172 -6.95 -29.31 -14.23
C ALA A 172 -6.87 -27.84 -14.70
N LEU A 173 -6.58 -26.92 -13.78
CA LEU A 173 -6.24 -25.52 -14.07
C LEU A 173 -4.97 -25.41 -14.92
N LEU A 174 -3.88 -26.08 -14.53
CA LEU A 174 -2.60 -26.09 -15.24
C LEU A 174 -2.68 -26.74 -16.63
N ASP A 175 -3.54 -27.75 -16.79
CA ASP A 175 -3.82 -28.43 -18.05
C ASP A 175 -4.67 -27.58 -19.01
N GLY A 176 -5.22 -26.46 -18.54
CA GLY A 176 -6.01 -25.53 -19.34
C GLY A 176 -7.47 -25.93 -19.53
N GLN A 177 -7.99 -26.86 -18.72
CA GLN A 177 -9.39 -27.30 -18.79
C GLN A 177 -10.38 -26.16 -18.50
N TYR A 178 -9.93 -25.10 -17.81
CA TYR A 178 -10.72 -23.91 -17.49
C TYR A 178 -10.34 -22.67 -18.33
N GLY A 179 -9.72 -22.89 -19.49
CA GLY A 179 -9.35 -21.83 -20.41
C GLY A 179 -8.00 -21.17 -20.11
N LYS A 180 -7.51 -20.41 -21.10
CA LYS A 180 -6.15 -19.88 -21.10
C LYS A 180 -5.89 -18.89 -19.96
N ALA A 181 -6.85 -18.02 -19.65
CA ALA A 181 -6.68 -17.05 -18.56
C ALA A 181 -6.45 -17.73 -17.21
N ALA A 182 -7.27 -18.73 -16.87
CA ALA A 182 -7.13 -19.48 -15.63
C ALA A 182 -5.83 -20.31 -15.59
N GLN A 183 -5.41 -20.86 -16.73
CA GLN A 183 -4.14 -21.58 -16.83
C GLN A 183 -2.93 -20.68 -16.56
N VAL A 184 -2.88 -19.50 -17.17
CA VAL A 184 -1.79 -18.53 -16.96
C VAL A 184 -1.81 -18.03 -15.51
N ALA A 185 -2.99 -17.69 -14.98
CA ALA A 185 -3.16 -17.31 -13.58
C ALA A 185 -2.63 -18.38 -12.62
N MET A 186 -2.96 -19.65 -12.87
CA MET A 186 -2.51 -20.77 -12.05
C MET A 186 -0.98 -20.95 -12.08
N ARG A 187 -0.35 -20.76 -13.25
CA ARG A 187 1.12 -20.81 -13.37
C ARG A 187 1.80 -19.70 -12.57
N ILE A 188 1.24 -18.49 -12.59
CA ILE A 188 1.73 -17.36 -11.79
C ILE A 188 1.57 -17.66 -10.29
N ILE A 189 0.41 -18.18 -9.87
CA ILE A 189 0.18 -18.59 -8.47
C ILE A 189 1.18 -19.64 -8.04
N LEU A 190 1.43 -20.68 -8.86
CA LEU A 190 2.37 -21.75 -8.53
C LEU A 190 3.79 -21.21 -8.36
N GLN A 191 4.24 -20.37 -9.30
CA GLN A 191 5.56 -19.74 -9.21
C GLN A 191 5.69 -18.86 -7.95
N MET A 192 4.64 -18.10 -7.62
CA MET A 192 4.62 -17.31 -6.38
C MET A 192 4.62 -18.19 -5.12
N ALA A 193 3.84 -19.27 -5.11
CA ALA A 193 3.81 -20.24 -4.01
C ALA A 193 5.20 -20.87 -3.78
N GLU A 194 5.91 -21.23 -4.84
CA GLU A 194 7.29 -21.75 -4.77
C GLU A 194 8.28 -20.70 -4.27
N LEU A 195 8.17 -19.45 -4.75
CA LEU A 195 8.99 -18.33 -4.27
C LEU A 195 8.79 -18.09 -2.76
N GLN A 196 7.54 -18.14 -2.32
CA GLN A 196 7.12 -18.00 -0.93
C GLN A 196 7.48 -19.22 -0.07
N GLY A 197 7.72 -20.38 -0.67
CA GLY A 197 7.89 -21.64 0.06
C GLY A 197 6.58 -22.17 0.66
N ALA A 198 5.45 -21.86 0.04
CA ALA A 198 4.15 -22.37 0.46
C ALA A 198 4.09 -23.90 0.23
N PRO A 199 3.62 -24.69 1.21
CA PRO A 199 3.57 -26.15 1.10
C PRO A 199 2.43 -26.64 0.20
N ALA A 200 1.36 -25.85 0.06
CA ALA A 200 0.16 -26.20 -0.68
C ALA A 200 -0.61 -24.93 -1.08
N LEU A 201 -1.72 -25.12 -1.79
CA LEU A 201 -2.70 -24.06 -2.09
C LEU A 201 -4.00 -24.30 -1.31
N LEU A 202 -4.73 -23.23 -1.00
CA LEU A 202 -6.01 -23.24 -0.30
C LEU A 202 -7.13 -22.59 -1.12
N ASP A 203 -8.37 -22.95 -0.81
CA ASP A 203 -9.56 -22.31 -1.37
C ASP A 203 -9.87 -20.99 -0.68
N VAL A 204 -10.17 -19.97 -1.47
CA VAL A 204 -10.65 -18.69 -0.96
C VAL A 204 -12.13 -18.51 -1.27
N THR A 205 -12.80 -17.76 -0.40
CA THR A 205 -14.26 -17.61 -0.44
C THR A 205 -14.70 -16.35 -1.20
N GLN A 206 -13.86 -15.32 -1.24
CA GLN A 206 -14.09 -14.09 -1.99
C GLN A 206 -12.78 -13.35 -2.29
N ALA A 207 -12.85 -12.42 -3.24
CA ALA A 207 -11.74 -11.56 -3.64
C ALA A 207 -12.12 -10.07 -3.68
N HIS A 208 -11.14 -9.21 -3.40
CA HIS A 208 -11.20 -7.76 -3.62
C HIS A 208 -9.95 -7.32 -4.37
N ILE A 209 -10.12 -6.95 -5.63
CA ILE A 209 -9.04 -6.68 -6.58
C ILE A 209 -8.55 -5.25 -6.42
N ASP A 210 -7.26 -5.09 -6.13
CA ASP A 210 -6.53 -3.82 -6.07
C ASP A 210 -6.02 -3.42 -7.47
N GLY A 211 -5.66 -4.39 -8.30
CA GLY A 211 -5.08 -4.19 -9.65
C GLY A 211 -5.95 -3.46 -10.69
N CYS A 212 -7.06 -2.84 -10.27
CA CYS A 212 -7.88 -1.92 -11.07
C CYS A 212 -7.44 -0.44 -10.96
N ILE A 213 -6.35 -0.15 -10.27
CA ILE A 213 -5.69 1.16 -10.29
C ILE A 213 -4.93 1.32 -11.61
N TYR A 214 -5.24 2.38 -12.36
CA TYR A 214 -4.54 2.71 -13.60
C TYR A 214 -3.21 3.39 -13.30
N THR A 215 -2.12 2.66 -13.50
CA THR A 215 -0.73 3.11 -13.31
C THR A 215 0.01 3.38 -14.61
N GLY A 216 -0.63 3.10 -15.75
CA GLY A 216 -0.12 3.34 -17.09
C GLY A 216 -0.66 2.33 -18.10
N PRO A 217 -0.33 2.47 -19.40
CA PRO A 217 -0.85 1.61 -20.47
C PRO A 217 -0.64 0.11 -20.24
N ALA A 218 0.41 -0.30 -19.53
CA ALA A 218 0.69 -1.71 -19.27
C ALA A 218 -0.39 -2.35 -18.38
N SER A 219 -0.87 -1.61 -17.37
CA SER A 219 -1.95 -2.07 -16.47
C SER A 219 -3.26 -2.37 -17.21
N LEU A 220 -3.65 -1.50 -18.15
CA LEU A 220 -4.80 -1.73 -19.02
C LEU A 220 -4.56 -2.91 -19.96
N ARG A 221 -3.38 -2.98 -20.58
CA ARG A 221 -3.06 -4.06 -21.52
C ARG A 221 -3.11 -5.44 -20.84
N PHE A 222 -2.67 -5.53 -19.59
CA PHE A 222 -2.78 -6.76 -18.79
C PHE A 222 -4.24 -7.20 -18.65
N ALA A 223 -5.13 -6.31 -18.20
CA ALA A 223 -6.55 -6.63 -18.02
C ALA A 223 -7.23 -6.99 -19.35
N GLU A 224 -6.98 -6.23 -20.42
CA GLU A 224 -7.50 -6.54 -21.77
C GLU A 224 -7.02 -7.91 -22.27
N GLN A 225 -5.77 -8.28 -21.98
CA GLN A 225 -5.22 -9.55 -22.40
C GLN A 225 -5.92 -10.73 -21.70
N LEU A 226 -6.24 -10.59 -20.41
CA LEU A 226 -7.05 -11.55 -19.67
C LEU A 226 -8.45 -11.68 -20.26
N VAL A 227 -9.11 -10.56 -20.60
CA VAL A 227 -10.42 -10.58 -21.29
C VAL A 227 -10.33 -11.31 -22.63
N GLN A 228 -9.29 -11.04 -23.43
CA GLN A 228 -9.04 -11.73 -24.70
C GLN A 228 -8.83 -13.24 -24.54
N TRP A 229 -8.29 -13.67 -23.40
CA TRP A 229 -8.16 -15.09 -23.04
C TRP A 229 -9.43 -15.71 -22.43
N GLY A 230 -10.54 -14.97 -22.40
CA GLY A 230 -11.82 -15.44 -21.90
C GLY A 230 -11.92 -15.51 -20.38
N ALA A 231 -11.17 -14.68 -19.65
CA ALA A 231 -11.14 -14.67 -18.19
C ALA A 231 -12.53 -14.57 -17.55
N ARG A 232 -12.78 -15.41 -16.54
CA ARG A 232 -13.96 -15.39 -15.69
C ARG A 232 -13.57 -15.66 -14.24
N VAL A 233 -13.97 -14.77 -13.33
CA VAL A 233 -13.75 -14.97 -11.89
C VAL A 233 -14.59 -16.14 -11.37
N ARG A 234 -14.03 -16.90 -10.42
CA ARG A 234 -14.65 -18.09 -9.81
C ARG A 234 -15.30 -17.83 -8.45
N VAL A 235 -14.80 -16.83 -7.73
CA VAL A 235 -15.30 -16.44 -6.41
C VAL A 235 -15.99 -15.08 -6.50
N PRO A 236 -16.93 -14.75 -5.61
CA PRO A 236 -17.44 -13.40 -5.45
C PRO A 236 -16.28 -12.41 -5.40
N THR A 237 -16.26 -11.49 -6.36
CA THR A 237 -15.12 -10.59 -6.57
C THR A 237 -15.62 -9.17 -6.61
N THR A 238 -15.04 -8.30 -5.79
CA THR A 238 -15.28 -6.85 -5.75
C THR A 238 -14.04 -6.11 -6.24
N LEU A 239 -14.19 -4.83 -6.56
CA LEU A 239 -13.14 -3.96 -7.10
C LEU A 239 -12.80 -2.82 -6.13
N ASN A 240 -11.50 -2.55 -5.98
CA ASN A 240 -10.99 -1.37 -5.31
C ASN A 240 -11.41 -0.09 -6.06
N SER A 241 -11.24 1.07 -5.45
CA SER A 241 -11.32 2.36 -6.14
C SER A 241 -10.38 2.37 -7.35
N ILE A 242 -10.87 2.93 -8.45
CA ILE A 242 -10.12 3.12 -9.69
C ILE A 242 -9.55 4.53 -9.76
N SER A 243 -8.79 4.86 -10.81
CA SER A 243 -8.09 6.14 -10.89
C SER A 243 -9.00 7.36 -11.15
N VAL A 244 -10.29 7.16 -11.41
CA VAL A 244 -11.25 8.24 -11.73
C VAL A 244 -12.64 7.97 -11.18
N ASP A 245 -13.42 9.02 -10.91
CA ASP A 245 -14.87 8.86 -10.71
C ASP A 245 -15.50 8.40 -12.04
N GLN A 246 -15.80 7.11 -12.18
CA GLN A 246 -16.25 6.54 -13.45
C GLN A 246 -17.49 7.26 -14.00
N ARG A 247 -18.34 7.77 -13.11
CA ARG A 247 -19.60 8.45 -13.45
C ARG A 247 -19.36 9.90 -13.85
N ARG A 248 -18.38 10.58 -13.23
CA ARG A 248 -18.28 12.05 -13.25
C ARG A 248 -16.93 12.61 -13.64
N TRP A 249 -15.93 11.81 -14.01
CA TRP A 249 -14.58 12.32 -14.31
C TRP A 249 -14.55 13.45 -15.35
N ARG A 250 -15.45 13.42 -16.35
CA ARG A 250 -15.59 14.50 -17.34
C ARG A 250 -16.11 15.80 -16.72
N GLU A 251 -17.08 15.71 -15.82
CA GLU A 251 -17.62 16.84 -15.07
C GLU A 251 -16.56 17.42 -14.12
N LEU A 252 -15.74 16.53 -13.53
CA LEU A 252 -14.60 16.88 -12.68
C LEU A 252 -13.40 17.42 -13.47
N GLY A 253 -13.48 17.52 -14.80
CA GLY A 253 -12.43 18.08 -15.64
C GLY A 253 -11.17 17.24 -15.78
N VAL A 254 -11.23 15.93 -15.47
CA VAL A 254 -10.09 15.01 -15.63
C VAL A 254 -9.73 14.90 -17.12
N ASP A 255 -8.43 14.95 -17.42
CA ASP A 255 -7.91 14.81 -18.79
C ASP A 255 -8.40 13.49 -19.42
N PRO A 256 -9.02 13.52 -20.61
CA PRO A 256 -9.39 12.31 -21.34
C PRO A 256 -8.26 11.30 -21.54
N ALA A 257 -7.00 11.75 -21.65
CA ALA A 257 -5.83 10.88 -21.76
C ALA A 257 -5.61 9.99 -20.53
N LEU A 258 -6.10 10.42 -19.36
CA LEU A 258 -6.13 9.63 -18.12
C LEU A 258 -7.50 8.95 -17.92
N GLY A 259 -8.58 9.70 -18.08
CA GLY A 259 -9.93 9.25 -17.72
C GLY A 259 -10.48 8.11 -18.58
N ILE A 260 -10.19 8.11 -19.88
CA ILE A 260 -10.61 7.05 -20.79
C ILE A 260 -9.96 5.70 -20.42
N PRO A 261 -8.63 5.57 -20.38
CA PRO A 261 -8.01 4.29 -20.08
C PRO A 261 -8.23 3.85 -18.62
N ALA A 262 -8.32 4.78 -17.66
CA ALA A 262 -8.65 4.44 -16.27
C ALA A 262 -10.05 3.85 -16.12
N SER A 263 -11.05 4.42 -16.82
CA SER A 263 -12.41 3.84 -16.85
C SER A 263 -12.42 2.47 -17.53
N ALA A 264 -11.72 2.35 -18.66
CA ALA A 264 -11.66 1.10 -19.42
C ALA A 264 -11.02 -0.05 -18.63
N LEU A 265 -10.06 0.24 -17.74
CA LEU A 265 -9.47 -0.76 -16.85
C LEU A 265 -10.53 -1.36 -15.91
N GLY A 266 -11.36 -0.52 -15.29
CA GLY A 266 -12.49 -0.98 -14.48
C GLY A 266 -13.47 -1.84 -15.29
N ASP A 267 -13.80 -1.40 -16.51
CA ASP A 267 -14.70 -2.13 -17.42
C ASP A 267 -14.13 -3.51 -17.81
N ALA A 268 -12.82 -3.62 -18.00
CA ALA A 268 -12.16 -4.88 -18.32
C ALA A 268 -12.31 -5.92 -17.19
N TYR A 269 -12.12 -5.52 -15.93
CA TYR A 269 -12.34 -6.42 -14.79
C TYR A 269 -13.81 -6.78 -14.62
N MET A 270 -14.73 -5.85 -14.86
CA MET A 270 -16.17 -6.15 -14.86
C MET A 270 -16.55 -7.16 -15.95
N ALA A 271 -15.91 -7.09 -17.13
CA ALA A 271 -16.10 -8.06 -18.20
C ALA A 271 -15.63 -9.49 -17.82
N MET A 272 -14.79 -9.61 -16.79
CA MET A 272 -14.40 -10.90 -16.19
C MET A 272 -15.40 -11.41 -15.14
N GLY A 273 -16.40 -10.61 -14.77
CA GLY A 273 -17.44 -10.95 -13.78
C GLY A 273 -17.25 -10.33 -12.40
N ALA A 274 -16.31 -9.40 -12.23
CA ALA A 274 -16.17 -8.66 -10.98
C ALA A 274 -17.34 -7.68 -10.77
N GLN A 275 -17.74 -7.50 -9.51
CA GLN A 275 -18.82 -6.63 -9.10
C GLN A 275 -18.37 -5.17 -9.01
N LEU A 276 -19.28 -4.28 -9.39
CA LEU A 276 -19.09 -2.84 -9.40
C LEU A 276 -19.19 -2.24 -7.99
N SER A 277 -18.11 -2.31 -7.21
CA SER A 277 -18.02 -1.73 -5.85
C SER A 277 -17.22 -0.43 -5.77
N PHE A 278 -16.10 -0.37 -6.50
CA PHE A 278 -15.13 0.73 -6.56
C PHE A 278 -14.88 1.42 -5.21
N THR A 279 -14.32 0.68 -4.26
CA THR A 279 -14.02 1.24 -2.93
C THR A 279 -12.74 0.65 -2.34
N CYS A 280 -11.88 1.51 -1.79
CA CYS A 280 -10.71 1.08 -1.01
C CYS A 280 -11.03 0.62 0.42
N ALA A 281 -12.31 0.68 0.80
CA ALA A 281 -12.83 0.24 2.08
C ALA A 281 -13.90 -0.85 1.89
N PRO A 282 -13.55 -2.04 1.37
CA PRO A 282 -14.51 -3.12 1.11
C PRO A 282 -15.16 -3.66 2.40
N TYR A 283 -14.53 -3.47 3.55
CA TYR A 283 -15.11 -3.77 4.87
C TYR A 283 -16.32 -2.89 5.24
N LEU A 284 -16.64 -1.85 4.44
CA LEU A 284 -17.88 -1.08 4.56
C LEU A 284 -19.03 -1.62 3.70
N LEU A 285 -18.79 -2.68 2.91
CA LEU A 285 -19.79 -3.35 2.10
C LEU A 285 -20.51 -4.43 2.92
N ASP A 286 -21.76 -4.74 2.55
CA ASP A 286 -22.53 -5.83 3.17
C ASP A 286 -21.88 -7.21 2.97
N SER A 287 -20.99 -7.35 1.98
CA SER A 287 -20.22 -8.55 1.68
C SER A 287 -18.95 -8.70 2.53
N ALA A 288 -18.72 -7.83 3.51
CA ALA A 288 -17.55 -7.90 4.37
C ALA A 288 -17.39 -9.32 4.99
N PRO A 289 -16.16 -9.87 5.00
CA PRO A 289 -15.89 -11.23 5.44
C PRO A 289 -16.07 -11.37 6.94
N LYS A 290 -16.25 -12.61 7.38
CA LYS A 290 -16.37 -12.96 8.80
C LYS A 290 -15.06 -13.47 9.37
N ALA A 291 -14.98 -13.49 10.70
CA ALA A 291 -13.82 -14.05 11.40
C ALA A 291 -13.54 -15.50 10.96
N GLY A 292 -12.27 -15.79 10.66
CA GLY A 292 -11.78 -17.08 10.18
C GLY A 292 -11.94 -17.34 8.67
N GLU A 293 -12.67 -16.48 7.94
CA GLU A 293 -12.88 -16.64 6.50
C GLU A 293 -11.57 -16.45 5.72
N GLN A 294 -11.26 -17.39 4.82
CA GLN A 294 -10.09 -17.31 3.94
C GLN A 294 -10.47 -16.51 2.69
N ILE A 295 -9.83 -15.36 2.49
CA ILE A 295 -10.14 -14.40 1.42
C ILE A 295 -8.87 -13.93 0.71
N VAL A 296 -9.04 -13.22 -0.40
CA VAL A 296 -7.97 -12.44 -1.03
C VAL A 296 -8.38 -11.00 -1.19
N TRP A 297 -7.93 -10.15 -0.29
CA TRP A 297 -7.99 -8.71 -0.47
C TRP A 297 -6.56 -8.21 -0.68
N ALA A 298 -6.32 -7.39 -1.71
CA ALA A 298 -4.99 -6.87 -2.00
C ALA A 298 -4.77 -5.44 -1.52
N GLU A 299 -5.81 -4.60 -1.46
CA GLU A 299 -5.66 -3.21 -1.00
C GLU A 299 -5.10 -3.18 0.44
N SER A 300 -3.97 -2.49 0.62
CA SER A 300 -3.16 -2.57 1.84
C SER A 300 -3.92 -2.19 3.12
N ASN A 301 -4.81 -1.18 3.08
CA ASN A 301 -5.63 -0.83 4.24
C ASN A 301 -6.73 -1.89 4.51
N ALA A 302 -7.26 -2.51 3.45
CA ALA A 302 -8.27 -3.55 3.56
C ALA A 302 -7.68 -4.86 4.09
N VAL A 303 -6.46 -5.21 3.70
CA VAL A 303 -5.70 -6.37 4.22
C VAL A 303 -5.59 -6.29 5.74
N VAL A 304 -5.02 -5.18 6.25
CA VAL A 304 -4.81 -5.03 7.70
C VAL A 304 -6.13 -4.97 8.45
N TYR A 305 -7.16 -4.34 7.88
CA TYR A 305 -8.49 -4.29 8.52
C TYR A 305 -9.15 -5.67 8.56
N ALA A 306 -9.09 -6.44 7.47
CA ALA A 306 -9.62 -7.80 7.42
C ALA A 306 -8.94 -8.70 8.44
N ASN A 307 -7.61 -8.65 8.53
CA ASN A 307 -6.86 -9.45 9.48
C ASN A 307 -7.07 -8.99 10.94
N SER A 308 -6.89 -7.70 11.23
CA SER A 308 -6.86 -7.18 12.60
C SER A 308 -8.22 -6.90 13.20
N VAL A 309 -9.18 -6.44 12.39
CA VAL A 309 -10.47 -5.93 12.89
C VAL A 309 -11.59 -6.93 12.65
N LEU A 310 -11.63 -7.54 11.46
CA LEU A 310 -12.65 -8.55 11.15
C LEU A 310 -12.26 -9.96 11.59
N GLY A 311 -10.97 -10.22 11.80
CA GLY A 311 -10.44 -11.56 12.09
C GLY A 311 -10.50 -12.53 10.89
N ALA A 312 -10.72 -12.00 9.68
CA ALA A 312 -10.60 -12.77 8.45
C ALA A 312 -9.12 -13.04 8.14
N ARG A 313 -8.85 -13.85 7.11
CA ARG A 313 -7.51 -14.33 6.78
C ARG A 313 -7.16 -14.01 5.34
N THR A 314 -6.21 -13.10 5.17
CA THR A 314 -5.63 -12.74 3.88
C THR A 314 -4.17 -12.38 4.07
N GLN A 315 -3.38 -12.56 3.01
CA GLN A 315 -2.05 -11.98 2.92
C GLN A 315 -2.08 -10.61 2.27
N LYS A 316 -0.97 -9.89 2.38
CA LYS A 316 -0.71 -8.67 1.62
C LYS A 316 -0.31 -9.05 0.19
N TYR A 317 -1.30 -9.51 -0.58
CA TYR A 317 -1.08 -9.99 -1.94
C TYR A 317 -0.75 -8.83 -2.88
N PRO A 318 0.29 -8.96 -3.71
CA PRO A 318 0.56 -7.96 -4.75
C PRO A 318 -0.52 -7.91 -5.83
N ASP A 319 -0.67 -6.73 -6.44
CA ASP A 319 -1.58 -6.56 -7.58
C ASP A 319 -1.21 -7.54 -8.68
N TYR A 320 -2.23 -7.99 -9.41
CA TYR A 320 -2.21 -9.04 -10.43
C TYR A 320 -2.28 -10.46 -9.88
N LEU A 321 -1.72 -10.74 -8.69
CA LEU A 321 -1.92 -12.05 -8.06
C LEU A 321 -3.33 -12.17 -7.50
N ASP A 322 -3.91 -11.08 -7.02
CA ASP A 322 -5.30 -10.98 -6.60
C ASP A 322 -6.30 -11.45 -7.66
N ILE A 323 -6.19 -10.97 -8.90
CA ILE A 323 -7.04 -11.42 -10.01
C ILE A 323 -6.69 -12.84 -10.42
N CYS A 324 -5.42 -13.24 -10.39
CA CYS A 324 -5.05 -14.64 -10.66
C CYS A 324 -5.76 -15.58 -9.67
N ILE A 325 -5.79 -15.20 -8.39
CA ILE A 325 -6.49 -15.95 -7.34
C ILE A 325 -8.00 -15.89 -7.58
N ALA A 326 -8.57 -14.74 -7.95
CA ALA A 326 -10.00 -14.67 -8.26
C ALA A 326 -10.41 -15.53 -9.47
N LEU A 327 -9.55 -15.68 -10.48
CA LEU A 327 -9.79 -16.53 -11.67
C LEU A 327 -9.67 -18.02 -11.39
N THR A 328 -8.94 -18.41 -10.34
CA THR A 328 -8.69 -19.82 -9.98
C THR A 328 -9.47 -20.27 -8.75
N GLY A 329 -9.78 -19.36 -7.83
CA GLY A 329 -10.26 -19.65 -6.47
C GLY A 329 -9.18 -20.14 -5.51
N ARG A 330 -7.90 -20.10 -5.91
CA ARG A 330 -6.79 -20.79 -5.23
C ARG A 330 -5.70 -19.81 -4.82
N ALA A 331 -5.26 -19.88 -3.57
CA ALA A 331 -4.24 -19.01 -3.00
C ALA A 331 -3.10 -19.81 -2.35
N PRO A 332 -1.86 -19.29 -2.29
CA PRO A 332 -0.77 -19.92 -1.54
C PRO A 332 -1.10 -20.06 -0.05
N LEU A 333 -0.91 -21.26 0.53
CA LEU A 333 -1.12 -21.52 1.97
C LEU A 333 0.08 -21.06 2.79
N ILE A 334 0.14 -19.77 3.09
CA ILE A 334 1.23 -19.17 3.86
C ILE A 334 0.78 -17.90 4.62
N GLY A 335 1.61 -17.45 5.55
CA GLY A 335 1.45 -16.21 6.31
C GLY A 335 0.17 -16.17 7.10
N CYS A 336 -0.55 -15.06 7.02
CA CYS A 336 -1.78 -14.83 7.77
C CYS A 336 -2.95 -15.76 7.44
N HIS A 337 -2.79 -16.69 6.50
CA HIS A 337 -3.69 -17.85 6.37
C HIS A 337 -3.49 -18.89 7.49
N LEU A 338 -2.29 -18.94 8.10
CA LEU A 338 -1.85 -19.89 9.12
C LEU A 338 -1.79 -19.26 10.52
N ASP A 339 -2.28 -19.95 11.55
CA ASP A 339 -2.31 -19.45 12.94
C ASP A 339 -0.93 -19.08 13.48
N ALA A 340 0.07 -19.93 13.22
CA ALA A 340 1.44 -19.74 13.73
C ALA A 340 2.09 -18.46 13.18
N GLN A 341 1.72 -18.05 11.95
CA GLN A 341 2.33 -16.88 11.29
C GLN A 341 1.53 -15.59 11.53
N ARG A 342 0.51 -15.64 12.41
CA ARG A 342 -0.24 -14.46 12.89
C ARG A 342 0.23 -13.98 14.28
N LYS A 343 1.17 -14.70 14.91
CA LYS A 343 1.71 -14.35 16.23
C LYS A 343 2.48 -13.03 16.19
N ALA A 344 2.39 -12.28 17.28
CA ALA A 344 3.13 -11.04 17.46
C ALA A 344 4.63 -11.30 17.49
N GLN A 345 5.38 -10.38 16.90
CA GLN A 345 6.84 -10.41 16.76
C GLN A 345 7.51 -9.15 17.32
N LEU A 346 6.70 -8.19 17.78
CA LEU A 346 7.12 -6.91 18.35
C LEU A 346 6.07 -6.48 19.39
N GLN A 347 6.51 -6.05 20.57
CA GLN A 347 5.63 -5.44 21.56
C GLN A 347 5.79 -3.92 21.53
N ILE A 348 4.67 -3.21 21.46
CA ILE A 348 4.61 -1.75 21.53
C ILE A 348 3.95 -1.34 22.84
N GLU A 349 4.63 -0.55 23.65
CA GLU A 349 4.08 0.01 24.89
C GLU A 349 3.78 1.50 24.72
N LEU A 350 2.51 1.88 24.90
CA LEU A 350 2.09 3.28 24.88
C LEU A 350 2.22 3.94 26.26
N PRO A 351 2.42 5.27 26.32
CA PRO A 351 2.44 5.99 27.58
C PRO A 351 1.02 6.12 28.14
N ALA A 352 0.87 6.64 29.36
CA ALA A 352 -0.43 7.06 29.86
C ALA A 352 -1.00 8.17 28.96
N LEU A 353 -2.19 7.95 28.41
CA LEU A 353 -2.85 8.87 27.47
C LEU A 353 -3.92 9.72 28.17
N GLY A 354 -4.11 10.96 27.71
CA GLY A 354 -5.19 11.84 28.16
C GLY A 354 -6.51 11.57 27.43
N GLU A 355 -7.34 12.61 27.28
CA GLU A 355 -8.44 12.61 26.31
C GLU A 355 -7.87 12.74 24.90
N LEU A 356 -8.38 11.96 23.95
CA LEU A 356 -7.87 11.84 22.59
C LEU A 356 -8.92 12.35 21.60
N ASP A 357 -8.47 12.96 20.51
CA ASP A 357 -9.30 13.23 19.34
C ASP A 357 -9.01 12.22 18.22
N ASP A 358 -9.76 12.32 17.11
CA ASP A 358 -9.66 11.39 15.98
C ASP A 358 -8.34 11.49 15.19
N SER A 359 -7.49 12.49 15.46
CA SER A 359 -6.16 12.59 14.86
C SER A 359 -5.14 11.64 15.48
N PHE A 360 -5.43 11.12 16.68
CA PHE A 360 -4.51 10.24 17.42
C PHE A 360 -4.25 8.92 16.70
N TYR A 361 -5.30 8.20 16.32
CA TYR A 361 -5.20 6.86 15.73
C TYR A 361 -4.45 6.80 14.39
N PRO A 362 -4.73 7.66 13.39
CA PRO A 362 -3.93 7.69 12.17
C PRO A 362 -2.46 8.07 12.44
N LEU A 363 -2.18 8.98 13.39
CA LEU A 363 -0.79 9.29 13.74
C LEU A 363 -0.09 8.08 14.37
N LEU A 364 -0.76 7.41 15.32
CA LEU A 364 -0.21 6.27 16.01
C LEU A 364 0.04 5.10 15.05
N GLY A 365 -0.91 4.82 14.15
CA GLY A 365 -0.75 3.81 13.10
C GLY A 365 0.47 4.09 12.23
N TYR A 366 0.62 5.32 11.74
CA TYR A 366 1.78 5.75 10.95
C TYR A 366 3.11 5.50 11.68
N HIS A 367 3.18 5.92 12.95
CA HIS A 367 4.38 5.79 13.77
C HIS A 367 4.75 4.33 14.03
N ILE A 368 3.79 3.52 14.49
CA ILE A 368 4.00 2.09 14.76
C ILE A 368 4.37 1.36 13.47
N GLY A 369 3.77 1.72 12.34
CA GLY A 369 4.10 1.11 11.07
C GLY A 369 5.58 1.30 10.69
N GLY A 370 6.14 2.49 10.96
CA GLY A 370 7.56 2.77 10.77
C GLY A 370 8.50 1.95 11.66
N LEU A 371 8.06 1.60 12.88
CA LEU A 371 8.83 0.75 13.81
C LEU A 371 8.74 -0.75 13.47
N SER A 372 7.63 -1.16 12.85
CA SER A 372 7.27 -2.57 12.69
C SER A 372 8.06 -3.24 11.57
N GLY A 373 8.35 -2.54 10.47
CA GLY A 373 8.90 -3.17 9.27
C GLY A 373 7.95 -4.24 8.76
N SER A 374 8.39 -5.50 8.69
CA SER A 374 7.58 -6.68 8.37
C SER A 374 7.03 -7.43 9.61
N ARG A 375 7.41 -7.03 10.83
CA ARG A 375 7.01 -7.69 12.08
C ARG A 375 5.58 -7.34 12.47
N ILE A 376 4.79 -8.31 12.92
CA ILE A 376 3.43 -8.10 13.44
C ILE A 376 3.52 -7.50 14.86
N PRO A 377 3.03 -6.28 15.12
CA PRO A 377 3.08 -5.69 16.45
C PRO A 377 1.89 -6.11 17.33
N LEU A 378 2.14 -6.26 18.64
CA LEU A 378 1.14 -6.24 19.71
C LEU A 378 1.21 -4.89 20.44
N VAL A 379 0.15 -4.10 20.36
CA VAL A 379 0.05 -2.77 20.98
C VAL A 379 -0.64 -2.87 22.34
N LEU A 380 0.03 -2.36 23.37
CA LEU A 380 -0.42 -2.27 24.76
C LEU A 380 -0.69 -0.81 25.16
N GLY A 381 -1.64 -0.59 26.06
CA GLY A 381 -2.01 0.74 26.58
C GLY A 381 -3.29 1.35 25.97
N LEU A 382 -4.00 0.60 25.12
CA LEU A 382 -5.31 0.98 24.56
C LEU A 382 -6.49 0.13 25.07
N GLU A 383 -6.24 -0.83 25.98
CA GLU A 383 -7.18 -1.85 26.43
C GLU A 383 -8.49 -1.26 26.98
N GLN A 384 -8.41 -0.08 27.60
CA GLN A 384 -9.55 0.60 28.23
C GLN A 384 -10.14 1.74 27.36
N ARG A 385 -9.64 1.92 26.13
CA ARG A 385 -10.01 3.07 25.27
C ARG A 385 -11.18 2.83 24.34
N GLN A 386 -11.52 1.57 24.07
CA GLN A 386 -12.64 1.18 23.20
C GLN A 386 -12.64 1.97 21.86
N PRO A 387 -11.56 1.89 21.06
CA PRO A 387 -11.52 2.57 19.77
C PRO A 387 -12.69 2.13 18.88
N SER A 388 -13.27 3.09 18.16
CA SER A 388 -14.33 2.81 17.20
C SER A 388 -13.80 2.08 15.96
N LEU A 389 -14.72 1.57 15.13
CA LEU A 389 -14.34 0.98 13.84
C LEU A 389 -13.68 2.00 12.90
N ASP A 390 -14.05 3.28 12.99
CA ASP A 390 -13.42 4.35 12.21
C ASP A 390 -12.00 4.67 12.74
N ASP A 391 -11.80 4.60 14.06
CA ASP A 391 -10.47 4.76 14.68
C ASP A 391 -9.53 3.63 14.23
N LEU A 392 -10.01 2.38 14.25
CA LEU A 392 -9.25 1.22 13.79
C LEU A 392 -8.99 1.27 12.28
N LYS A 393 -9.94 1.81 11.50
CA LYS A 393 -9.78 2.07 10.06
C LYS A 393 -8.65 3.09 9.81
N ALA A 394 -8.68 4.22 10.51
CA ALA A 394 -7.68 5.27 10.38
C ALA A 394 -6.29 4.80 10.84
N PHE A 395 -6.21 4.06 11.95
CA PHE A 395 -4.99 3.41 12.43
C PHE A 395 -4.43 2.45 11.40
N GLY A 396 -5.24 1.49 10.93
CA GLY A 396 -4.79 0.45 10.00
C GLY A 396 -4.30 1.02 8.68
N ALA A 397 -5.01 2.00 8.12
CA ALA A 397 -4.61 2.64 6.87
C ALA A 397 -3.25 3.35 6.97
N ALA A 398 -3.02 4.07 8.06
CA ALA A 398 -1.75 4.75 8.29
C ALA A 398 -0.62 3.76 8.61
N PHE A 399 -0.91 2.69 9.36
CA PHE A 399 0.02 1.58 9.62
C PHE A 399 0.48 0.90 8.33
N ALA A 400 -0.45 0.53 7.46
CA ALA A 400 -0.16 -0.10 6.18
C ALA A 400 0.62 0.80 5.20
N THR A 401 0.63 2.12 5.44
CA THR A 401 1.39 3.08 4.64
C THR A 401 2.89 2.94 4.86
N THR A 402 3.31 2.72 6.12
CA THR A 402 4.73 2.66 6.50
C THR A 402 5.23 1.25 6.81
N SER A 403 4.33 0.28 6.99
CA SER A 403 4.65 -1.12 7.32
C SER A 403 4.42 -2.10 6.17
N ALA A 404 5.20 -3.17 6.16
CA ALA A 404 4.98 -4.36 5.32
C ALA A 404 4.14 -5.44 6.03
N ALA A 405 3.92 -5.34 7.35
CA ALA A 405 3.17 -6.34 8.10
C ALA A 405 1.69 -6.38 7.67
N PRO A 406 1.11 -7.57 7.44
CA PRO A 406 -0.28 -7.75 6.98
C PRO A 406 -1.32 -7.63 8.10
N LEU A 407 -0.86 -7.55 9.37
CA LEU A 407 -1.68 -7.64 10.57
C LEU A 407 -1.02 -6.83 11.69
N PHE A 408 -1.84 -6.26 12.56
CA PHE A 408 -1.47 -5.75 13.88
C PHE A 408 -2.44 -6.29 14.95
N HIS A 409 -1.99 -6.35 16.20
CA HIS A 409 -2.81 -6.71 17.35
C HIS A 409 -2.90 -5.52 18.31
N ILE A 410 -4.08 -5.25 18.87
CA ILE A 410 -4.27 -4.30 19.96
C ILE A 410 -4.89 -5.08 21.12
N ALA A 411 -4.17 -5.14 22.25
CA ALA A 411 -4.60 -5.89 23.41
C ALA A 411 -5.98 -5.44 23.90
N GLY A 412 -6.86 -6.40 24.18
CA GLY A 412 -8.24 -6.16 24.62
C GLY A 412 -9.17 -5.58 23.57
N VAL A 413 -8.71 -5.36 22.33
CA VAL A 413 -9.47 -4.67 21.27
C VAL A 413 -9.64 -5.55 20.03
N THR A 414 -8.53 -5.98 19.40
CA THR A 414 -8.61 -6.80 18.18
C THR A 414 -9.06 -8.22 18.53
N PRO A 415 -9.87 -8.91 17.68
CA PRO A 415 -10.49 -10.18 18.03
C PRO A 415 -9.52 -11.28 18.49
N GLU A 416 -8.34 -11.37 17.88
CA GLU A 416 -7.32 -12.37 18.24
C GLU A 416 -6.55 -12.03 19.52
N ALA A 417 -6.56 -10.76 19.94
CA ALA A 417 -5.81 -10.26 21.09
C ALA A 417 -6.72 -9.73 22.21
N LEU A 418 -7.99 -10.16 22.26
CA LEU A 418 -8.87 -9.90 23.41
C LEU A 418 -8.20 -10.41 24.70
N ASP A 419 -7.62 -11.59 24.63
CA ASP A 419 -6.58 -12.04 25.55
C ASP A 419 -5.22 -11.93 24.82
N PRO A 420 -4.35 -10.97 25.18
CA PRO A 420 -3.10 -10.76 24.47
C PRO A 420 -2.15 -11.96 24.54
N THR A 421 -2.33 -12.88 25.49
CA THR A 421 -1.50 -14.09 25.58
C THR A 421 -1.73 -15.04 24.41
N GLN A 422 -2.87 -14.96 23.73
CA GLN A 422 -3.21 -15.82 22.59
C GLN A 422 -2.39 -15.53 21.34
N VAL A 423 -1.88 -14.30 21.19
CA VAL A 423 -1.07 -13.89 20.04
C VAL A 423 0.43 -13.94 20.32
N LEU A 424 0.82 -14.37 21.51
CA LEU A 424 2.23 -14.59 21.84
C LEU A 424 2.64 -16.02 21.48
N GLU A 425 3.87 -16.17 20.97
CA GLU A 425 4.47 -17.47 20.77
C GLU A 425 5.07 -17.97 22.10
N PRO A 426 4.68 -19.16 22.61
CA PRO A 426 5.17 -19.66 23.89
C PRO A 426 6.69 -19.75 23.95
N GLY A 427 7.29 -19.18 25.01
CA GLY A 427 8.74 -19.21 25.22
C GLY A 427 9.54 -18.22 24.37
N VAL A 428 8.90 -17.41 23.52
CA VAL A 428 9.55 -16.36 22.73
C VAL A 428 9.41 -15.02 23.45
N VAL A 429 10.54 -14.34 23.67
CA VAL A 429 10.57 -12.96 24.20
C VAL A 429 10.54 -11.99 23.03
N LEU A 430 9.53 -11.12 22.99
CA LEU A 430 9.42 -10.12 21.92
C LEU A 430 10.35 -8.92 22.19
N PRO A 431 10.96 -8.32 21.16
CA PRO A 431 11.54 -6.99 21.28
C PRO A 431 10.44 -6.00 21.71
N VAL A 432 10.80 -5.05 22.58
CA VAL A 432 9.88 -4.06 23.15
C VAL A 432 10.27 -2.66 22.69
N GLU A 433 9.33 -1.95 22.08
CA GLU A 433 9.46 -0.53 21.74
C GLU A 433 8.50 0.29 22.62
N LYS A 434 9.06 1.27 23.35
CA LYS A 434 8.29 2.14 24.25
C LYS A 434 8.09 3.48 23.59
N ILE A 435 6.85 3.79 23.22
CA ILE A 435 6.50 5.07 22.60
C ILE A 435 6.31 6.13 23.68
N ARG A 436 6.82 7.33 23.43
CA ARG A 436 6.57 8.52 24.25
C ARG A 436 5.93 9.60 23.39
N LEU A 437 5.27 10.57 24.03
CA LEU A 437 4.65 11.70 23.31
C LEU A 437 5.64 12.49 22.42
N PRO A 438 6.92 12.71 22.80
CA PRO A 438 7.90 13.31 21.89
C PRO A 438 8.16 12.51 20.61
N ASP A 439 8.06 11.18 20.66
CA ASP A 439 8.26 10.32 19.49
C ASP A 439 7.08 10.51 18.51
N LEU A 440 5.85 10.64 19.03
CA LEU A 440 4.66 10.98 18.24
C LEU A 440 4.71 12.41 17.67
N LEU A 441 5.31 13.36 18.40
CA LEU A 441 5.48 14.73 17.91
C LEU A 441 6.38 14.79 16.66
N LEU A 442 7.36 13.89 16.54
CA LEU A 442 8.18 13.79 15.33
C LEU A 442 7.33 13.36 14.13
N SER A 443 6.54 12.29 14.27
CA SER A 443 5.63 11.84 13.21
C SER A 443 4.56 12.88 12.88
N TRP A 444 4.10 13.65 13.87
CA TRP A 444 3.14 14.74 13.63
C TRP A 444 3.75 15.81 12.72
N ARG A 445 4.98 16.23 13.00
CA ARG A 445 5.71 17.22 12.20
C ARG A 445 6.05 16.71 10.80
N GLU A 446 6.23 15.40 10.65
CA GLU A 446 6.47 14.76 9.36
C GLU A 446 5.22 14.80 8.47
N LEU A 447 4.06 14.39 9.00
CA LEU A 447 2.78 14.43 8.27
C LEU A 447 2.26 15.86 8.09
N ASN A 448 2.59 16.78 9.00
CA ASN A 448 2.20 18.18 8.97
C ASN A 448 3.33 19.05 8.36
N SER A 449 3.52 18.89 7.05
CA SER A 449 4.61 19.47 6.28
C SER A 449 4.41 20.94 5.87
N ALA A 450 3.18 21.46 5.94
CA ALA A 450 2.87 22.85 5.62
C ALA A 450 3.42 23.82 6.68
N ARG A 451 3.75 25.03 6.24
CA ARG A 451 4.26 26.13 7.07
C ARG A 451 3.46 27.41 6.87
N ASP A 452 2.97 27.62 5.64
CA ASP A 452 1.95 28.62 5.37
C ASP A 452 0.63 28.18 6.03
N PRO A 453 0.02 29.01 6.90
CA PRO A 453 -1.21 28.64 7.58
C PRO A 453 -2.43 28.64 6.65
N ARG A 454 -2.34 29.19 5.44
CA ARG A 454 -3.42 29.14 4.45
C ARG A 454 -3.79 27.69 4.13
N VAL A 455 -5.08 27.45 3.91
CA VAL A 455 -5.63 26.17 3.45
C VAL A 455 -6.40 26.42 2.16
N ASP A 456 -5.97 25.81 1.05
CA ASP A 456 -6.69 25.89 -0.23
C ASP A 456 -7.66 24.73 -0.42
N VAL A 457 -7.30 23.54 0.09
CA VAL A 457 -8.08 22.31 -0.08
C VAL A 457 -8.19 21.55 1.24
N VAL A 458 -9.38 21.09 1.59
CA VAL A 458 -9.62 20.10 2.64
C VAL A 458 -10.01 18.78 1.98
N SER A 459 -9.22 17.75 2.24
CA SER A 459 -9.29 16.43 1.59
C SER A 459 -9.64 15.35 2.62
N LEU A 460 -10.83 14.76 2.52
CA LEU A 460 -11.33 13.77 3.48
C LEU A 460 -11.70 12.44 2.80
N GLY A 461 -11.59 11.31 3.51
CA GLY A 461 -12.00 10.01 2.98
C GLY A 461 -10.88 9.17 2.37
N ASN A 462 -9.71 9.14 3.01
CA ASN A 462 -8.67 8.15 2.69
C ASN A 462 -8.28 7.33 3.94
N PRO A 463 -8.78 6.09 4.11
CA PRO A 463 -9.66 5.34 3.22
C PRO A 463 -11.06 5.95 3.10
N HIS A 464 -11.84 5.46 2.14
CA HIS A 464 -13.21 5.94 1.88
C HIS A 464 -14.05 6.13 3.14
N PHE A 465 -14.79 7.24 3.14
CA PHE A 465 -15.61 7.65 4.27
C PHE A 465 -16.67 6.60 4.61
N SER A 466 -16.87 6.37 5.92
CA SER A 466 -17.92 5.52 6.48
C SER A 466 -19.19 6.32 6.75
N LEU A 467 -20.30 5.62 7.00
CA LEU A 467 -21.56 6.26 7.35
C LEU A 467 -21.47 7.03 8.69
N SER A 468 -20.73 6.51 9.67
CA SER A 468 -20.51 7.17 10.96
C SER A 468 -19.65 8.43 10.84
N GLU A 469 -18.65 8.44 9.96
CA GLU A 469 -17.89 9.65 9.62
C GLU A 469 -18.78 10.69 8.93
N PHE A 470 -19.67 10.28 8.00
CA PHE A 470 -20.68 11.17 7.43
C PHE A 470 -21.58 11.78 8.51
N ALA A 471 -22.04 10.98 9.47
CA ALA A 471 -22.87 11.45 10.58
C ALA A 471 -22.10 12.43 11.48
N HIS A 472 -20.83 12.18 11.76
CA HIS A 472 -19.97 13.07 12.53
C HIS A 472 -19.74 14.39 11.78
N LEU A 473 -19.34 14.33 10.52
CA LEU A 473 -19.10 15.51 9.70
C LEU A 473 -20.36 16.37 9.55
N ALA A 474 -21.52 15.75 9.33
CA ALA A 474 -22.79 16.48 9.25
C ALA A 474 -23.08 17.28 10.53
N ARG A 475 -22.81 16.71 11.72
CA ARG A 475 -22.93 17.44 13.00
C ARG A 475 -21.98 18.62 13.08
N LEU A 476 -20.72 18.46 12.65
CA LEU A 476 -19.71 19.53 12.65
C LEU A 476 -20.04 20.64 11.65
N CYS A 477 -20.69 20.32 10.53
CA CYS A 477 -21.05 21.25 9.47
C CYS A 477 -22.40 21.97 9.69
N GLN A 478 -23.26 21.47 10.59
CA GLN A 478 -24.62 21.97 10.78
C GLN A 478 -24.65 23.48 11.04
N GLY A 479 -25.38 24.22 10.19
CA GLY A 479 -25.55 25.68 10.32
C GLY A 479 -24.30 26.51 9.96
N ARG A 480 -23.24 25.88 9.47
CA ARG A 480 -21.99 26.54 9.03
C ARG A 480 -21.89 26.53 7.50
N ARG A 481 -20.92 27.28 6.96
CA ARG A 481 -20.55 27.26 5.54
C ARG A 481 -19.04 27.34 5.41
N LYS A 482 -18.49 26.62 4.43
CA LYS A 482 -17.06 26.75 4.08
C LYS A 482 -16.75 28.14 3.52
N HIS A 483 -15.50 28.55 3.63
CA HIS A 483 -14.95 29.72 2.95
C HIS A 483 -15.07 29.55 1.42
N PRO A 484 -15.40 30.61 0.65
CA PRO A 484 -15.58 30.51 -0.80
C PRO A 484 -14.32 29.99 -1.52
N ASP A 485 -13.14 30.39 -1.05
CA ASP A 485 -11.86 30.03 -1.69
C ASP A 485 -11.31 28.66 -1.28
N VAL A 486 -11.97 27.95 -0.35
CA VAL A 486 -11.53 26.61 0.08
C VAL A 486 -12.31 25.54 -0.67
N VAL A 487 -11.62 24.60 -1.31
CA VAL A 487 -12.24 23.37 -1.82
C VAL A 487 -12.36 22.38 -0.66
N LEU A 488 -13.55 21.84 -0.41
CA LEU A 488 -13.73 20.69 0.48
C LEU A 488 -14.24 19.54 -0.36
N ALA A 489 -13.50 18.44 -0.42
CA ALA A 489 -13.89 17.24 -1.15
C ALA A 489 -13.76 15.99 -0.28
N ILE A 490 -14.65 15.03 -0.52
CA ILE A 490 -14.79 13.81 0.28
C ILE A 490 -14.91 12.62 -0.67
N THR A 491 -13.98 11.67 -0.56
CA THR A 491 -14.02 10.40 -1.31
C THR A 491 -14.74 9.33 -0.51
N CYS A 492 -15.67 8.62 -1.16
CA CYS A 492 -16.48 7.57 -0.53
C CYS A 492 -16.94 6.50 -1.53
N GLY A 493 -17.32 5.34 -1.01
CA GLY A 493 -17.93 4.29 -1.82
C GLY A 493 -19.38 4.61 -2.19
N ARG A 494 -19.84 4.13 -3.35
CA ARG A 494 -21.22 4.37 -3.84
C ARG A 494 -22.29 3.95 -2.83
N ALA A 495 -22.16 2.75 -2.25
CA ALA A 495 -23.12 2.22 -1.28
C ALA A 495 -23.20 3.10 -0.01
N VAL A 496 -22.06 3.54 0.52
CA VAL A 496 -22.04 4.41 1.71
C VAL A 496 -22.63 5.79 1.40
N LEU A 497 -22.39 6.33 0.21
CA LEU A 497 -22.99 7.59 -0.21
C LEU A 497 -24.53 7.50 -0.27
N GLU A 498 -25.07 6.38 -0.78
CA GLU A 498 -26.51 6.13 -0.80
C GLU A 498 -27.08 6.04 0.62
N GLN A 499 -26.41 5.33 1.54
CA GLN A 499 -26.79 5.26 2.95
C GLN A 499 -26.75 6.64 3.63
N ALA A 500 -25.70 7.43 3.39
CA ALA A 500 -25.53 8.76 3.98
C ALA A 500 -26.60 9.75 3.49
N ARG A 501 -27.03 9.63 2.22
CA ARG A 501 -28.15 10.41 1.66
C ARG A 501 -29.47 10.00 2.28
N ALA A 502 -29.73 8.70 2.42
CA ALA A 502 -30.93 8.19 3.07
C ALA A 502 -31.03 8.63 4.54
N ALA A 503 -29.89 8.72 5.24
CA ALA A 503 -29.81 9.22 6.61
C ALA A 503 -29.87 10.76 6.74
N GLY A 504 -29.91 11.50 5.63
CA GLY A 504 -29.98 12.97 5.62
C GLY A 504 -28.64 13.69 5.84
N HIS A 505 -27.53 12.96 6.01
CA HIS A 505 -26.20 13.55 6.20
C HIS A 505 -25.68 14.22 4.93
N GLY A 506 -25.96 13.63 3.77
CA GLY A 506 -25.51 14.15 2.47
C GLY A 506 -25.98 15.59 2.23
N ALA A 507 -27.25 15.89 2.50
CA ALA A 507 -27.82 17.22 2.28
C ALA A 507 -27.15 18.30 3.15
N VAL A 508 -26.82 17.99 4.41
CA VAL A 508 -26.13 18.93 5.33
C VAL A 508 -24.72 19.24 4.82
N ILE A 509 -24.01 18.20 4.36
CA ILE A 509 -22.61 18.29 3.91
C ILE A 509 -22.50 19.01 2.56
N GLU A 510 -23.42 18.71 1.62
CA GLU A 510 -23.52 19.44 0.34
C GLU A 510 -23.90 20.91 0.59
N ALA A 511 -24.82 21.21 1.53
CA ALA A 511 -25.20 22.59 1.88
C ALA A 511 -24.06 23.39 2.55
N PHE A 512 -23.18 22.72 3.29
CA PHE A 512 -21.95 23.31 3.83
C PHE A 512 -20.97 23.69 2.71
N GLY A 513 -21.05 23.02 1.56
CA GLY A 513 -20.29 23.29 0.34
C GLY A 513 -19.28 22.19 -0.02
N ALA A 514 -19.39 20.99 0.56
CA ALA A 514 -18.50 19.89 0.23
C ALA A 514 -18.85 19.23 -1.13
N THR A 515 -17.83 18.78 -1.85
CA THR A 515 -17.97 17.97 -3.06
C THR A 515 -17.80 16.50 -2.71
N LEU A 516 -18.80 15.68 -3.05
CA LEU A 516 -18.74 14.23 -2.86
C LEU A 516 -18.22 13.57 -4.14
N VAL A 517 -17.17 12.77 -4.00
CA VAL A 517 -16.49 12.06 -5.09
C VAL A 517 -16.58 10.56 -4.81
N THR A 518 -16.90 9.78 -5.85
CA THR A 518 -17.04 8.33 -5.75
C THR A 518 -16.04 7.62 -6.66
N ASP A 519 -15.91 6.30 -6.47
CA ASP A 519 -15.12 5.37 -7.29
C ASP A 519 -13.61 5.54 -7.28
N THR A 520 -13.10 6.68 -6.82
CA THR A 520 -11.67 7.00 -6.76
C THR A 520 -11.24 7.43 -5.36
N CYS A 521 -9.98 7.16 -5.06
CA CYS A 521 -9.34 7.48 -3.79
C CYS A 521 -8.47 8.74 -3.93
N TRP A 522 -8.23 9.45 -2.83
CA TRP A 522 -7.29 10.59 -2.80
C TRP A 522 -5.89 10.26 -3.30
N CYS A 523 -5.43 9.01 -3.17
CA CYS A 523 -4.16 8.58 -3.76
C CYS A 523 -4.14 8.59 -5.31
N MET A 524 -5.29 8.76 -5.96
CA MET A 524 -5.43 8.83 -7.42
C MET A 524 -5.90 10.20 -7.93
N LEU A 525 -6.42 11.05 -7.03
CA LEU A 525 -6.99 12.33 -7.38
C LEU A 525 -5.90 13.41 -7.47
N GLY A 526 -5.86 14.08 -8.62
CA GLY A 526 -4.97 15.21 -8.87
C GLY A 526 -5.73 16.43 -9.41
N GLU A 527 -5.10 17.15 -10.32
CA GLU A 527 -5.73 18.27 -11.02
C GLU A 527 -6.81 17.78 -12.00
N PRO A 528 -7.91 18.53 -12.20
CA PRO A 528 -8.22 19.83 -11.57
C PRO A 528 -9.10 19.72 -10.31
N VAL A 529 -9.38 18.50 -9.81
CA VAL A 529 -10.12 18.30 -8.54
C VAL A 529 -9.38 19.00 -7.40
N ILE A 530 -8.06 18.86 -7.37
CA ILE A 530 -7.17 19.77 -6.66
C ILE A 530 -6.93 20.95 -7.60
N PRO A 531 -7.30 22.19 -7.23
CA PRO A 531 -7.06 23.34 -8.09
C PRO A 531 -5.56 23.49 -8.43
N PRO A 532 -5.19 23.82 -9.68
CA PRO A 532 -3.79 24.04 -10.05
C PRO A 532 -3.10 25.16 -9.26
N THR A 533 -3.88 26.11 -8.74
CA THR A 533 -3.38 27.22 -7.90
C THR A 533 -3.22 26.83 -6.43
N ALA A 534 -3.73 25.68 -6.01
CA ALA A 534 -3.67 25.23 -4.61
C ALA A 534 -2.24 24.85 -4.23
N ARG A 535 -1.75 25.41 -3.14
CA ARG A 535 -0.39 25.17 -2.61
C ARG A 535 -0.42 24.30 -1.37
N THR A 536 -1.47 24.44 -0.56
CA THR A 536 -1.63 23.72 0.71
C THR A 536 -2.93 22.94 0.74
N LEU A 537 -2.86 21.73 1.29
CA LEU A 537 -4.01 20.90 1.57
C LEU A 537 -4.08 20.57 3.06
N MET A 538 -5.26 20.22 3.54
CA MET A 538 -5.49 19.77 4.90
C MET A 538 -6.26 18.45 4.90
N THR A 539 -5.86 17.51 5.76
CA THR A 539 -6.50 16.19 5.86
C THR A 539 -6.40 15.61 7.27
N ASN A 540 -7.35 14.75 7.62
CA ASN A 540 -7.30 13.91 8.83
C ASN A 540 -6.77 12.49 8.56
N SER A 541 -6.34 12.20 7.33
CA SER A 541 -5.80 10.90 6.95
C SER A 541 -4.28 10.88 7.08
N GLY A 542 -3.74 10.01 7.94
CA GLY A 542 -2.30 9.76 8.00
C GLY A 542 -1.74 9.21 6.68
N LYS A 543 -2.50 8.31 6.02
CA LYS A 543 -2.15 7.76 4.70
C LYS A 543 -2.04 8.86 3.65
N TYR A 544 -3.04 9.74 3.54
CA TYR A 544 -2.99 10.80 2.53
C TYR A 544 -1.96 11.88 2.87
N ALA A 545 -1.80 12.22 4.14
CA ALA A 545 -0.81 13.20 4.55
C ALA A 545 0.62 12.79 4.17
N HIS A 546 0.92 11.50 4.19
CA HIS A 546 2.17 10.93 3.69
C HIS A 546 2.29 11.02 2.15
N TYR A 547 1.26 10.58 1.41
CA TYR A 547 1.36 10.46 -0.04
C TYR A 547 1.19 11.77 -0.80
N ALA A 548 0.40 12.72 -0.31
CA ALA A 548 0.04 13.92 -1.05
C ALA A 548 1.25 14.80 -1.47
N PRO A 549 2.30 14.99 -0.65
CA PRO A 549 3.50 15.72 -1.06
C PRO A 549 4.20 15.13 -2.29
N GLY A 550 4.23 13.80 -2.42
CA GLY A 550 4.85 13.11 -3.55
C GLY A 550 3.94 13.04 -4.77
N LEU A 551 2.68 12.61 -4.57
CA LEU A 551 1.71 12.38 -5.64
C LEU A 551 1.22 13.66 -6.31
N VAL A 552 0.97 14.68 -5.51
CA VAL A 552 0.36 15.91 -6.00
C VAL A 552 1.27 17.13 -5.78
N GLY A 553 2.38 17.04 -5.06
CA GLY A 553 3.31 18.17 -4.92
C GLY A 553 2.81 19.29 -4.00
N ARG A 554 1.79 19.03 -3.17
CA ARG A 554 1.19 20.00 -2.24
C ARG A 554 1.72 19.80 -0.83
N LYS A 555 1.86 20.89 -0.07
CA LYS A 555 2.21 20.80 1.36
C LYS A 555 0.96 20.51 2.19
N VAL A 556 1.12 19.79 3.30
CA VAL A 556 0.00 19.20 4.05
C VAL A 556 -0.10 19.77 5.46
N HIS A 557 -1.31 20.16 5.84
CA HIS A 557 -1.75 20.28 7.23
C HIS A 557 -2.44 18.99 7.66
N PHE A 558 -1.90 18.31 8.66
CA PHE A 558 -2.52 17.11 9.25
C PHE A 558 -3.22 17.49 10.56
N ALA A 559 -4.51 17.13 10.72
CA ALA A 559 -5.30 17.50 11.89
C ALA A 559 -6.53 16.60 12.12
N SER A 560 -7.30 16.86 13.18
CA SER A 560 -8.59 16.21 13.44
C SER A 560 -9.66 16.58 12.43
N LEU A 561 -10.76 15.81 12.35
CA LEU A 561 -11.90 16.15 11.49
C LEU A 561 -12.51 17.50 11.87
N ALA A 562 -12.60 17.80 13.17
CA ALA A 562 -13.12 19.07 13.68
C ALA A 562 -12.26 20.26 13.21
N GLU A 563 -10.94 20.19 13.35
CA GLU A 563 -10.03 21.23 12.88
C GLU A 563 -10.05 21.35 11.35
N CYS A 564 -10.27 20.26 10.60
CA CYS A 564 -10.48 20.33 9.14
C CYS A 564 -11.73 21.14 8.78
N VAL A 565 -12.83 20.98 9.51
CA VAL A 565 -14.07 21.77 9.31
C VAL A 565 -13.87 23.23 9.72
N ASP A 566 -13.14 23.49 10.79
CA ASP A 566 -12.80 24.85 11.23
C ASP A 566 -11.95 25.58 10.19
N ALA A 567 -10.89 24.94 9.70
CA ALA A 567 -10.07 25.48 8.61
C ALA A 567 -10.86 25.63 7.30
N ALA A 568 -11.81 24.73 7.01
CA ALA A 568 -12.70 24.89 5.87
C ALA A 568 -13.53 26.19 5.96
N CYS A 569 -13.91 26.62 7.15
CA CYS A 569 -14.64 27.88 7.38
C CYS A 569 -13.73 29.12 7.31
N THR A 570 -12.49 29.03 7.80
CA THR A 570 -11.59 30.18 7.97
C THR A 570 -10.56 30.35 6.86
N ALA A 571 -10.37 29.33 6.00
CA ALA A 571 -9.25 29.20 5.06
C ALA A 571 -7.85 29.21 5.71
N VAL A 572 -7.78 29.00 7.03
CA VAL A 572 -6.54 29.10 7.81
C VAL A 572 -6.49 27.94 8.82
N ALA A 573 -5.41 27.18 8.77
CA ALA A 573 -5.06 26.17 9.77
C ALA A 573 -4.66 26.87 11.08
N SER A 574 -5.15 26.36 12.21
CA SER A 574 -4.88 26.96 13.52
C SER A 574 -3.41 26.89 13.92
N GLY A 575 -2.65 25.92 13.38
CA GLY A 575 -1.27 25.63 13.76
C GLY A 575 -1.11 25.05 15.17
N ARG A 576 -2.23 24.81 15.88
CA ARG A 576 -2.22 24.29 17.25
C ARG A 576 -1.97 22.79 17.23
N LEU A 577 -1.18 22.32 18.19
CA LEU A 577 -1.10 20.89 18.46
C LEU A 577 -2.39 20.42 19.15
N PRO A 578 -2.82 19.17 18.91
CA PRO A 578 -3.88 18.55 19.69
C PRO A 578 -3.55 18.58 21.19
N ALA A 579 -4.57 18.70 22.04
CA ALA A 579 -4.38 18.82 23.48
C ALA A 579 -3.59 17.66 24.08
N TRP A 580 -3.76 16.44 23.56
CA TRP A 580 -3.03 15.25 24.00
C TRP A 580 -1.56 15.23 23.59
N LEU A 581 -1.18 16.00 22.57
CA LEU A 581 0.20 16.09 22.08
C LEU A 581 0.93 17.35 22.58
N ALA A 582 0.21 18.38 23.04
CA ALA A 582 0.79 19.60 23.56
C ALA A 582 1.85 19.39 24.67
N PRO A 583 1.70 18.42 25.61
CA PRO A 583 2.74 18.14 26.62
C PRO A 583 4.07 17.63 26.06
N ALA A 584 4.13 17.23 24.78
CA ALA A 584 5.35 16.77 24.12
C ALA A 584 6.32 17.90 23.76
N VAL A 585 5.82 19.15 23.71
CA VAL A 585 6.66 20.31 23.40
C VAL A 585 7.51 20.61 24.64
N PRO A 586 8.85 20.63 24.54
CA PRO A 586 9.69 21.05 25.65
C PRO A 586 9.25 22.45 26.07
N GLN A 587 8.92 22.64 27.35
CA GLN A 587 8.80 23.98 27.90
C GLN A 587 10.18 24.62 27.79
N GLU A 588 10.32 25.69 27.02
CA GLU A 588 11.51 26.54 27.10
C GLU A 588 11.61 27.01 28.56
N ASN A 589 12.66 26.59 29.25
CA ASN A 589 12.93 27.01 30.60
C ASN A 589 13.34 28.49 30.55
N PRO A 590 12.57 29.46 31.09
CA PRO A 590 12.91 30.88 30.99
C PRO A 590 14.16 31.28 31.79
N ALA A 591 14.89 30.33 32.37
CA ALA A 591 15.99 30.57 33.30
C ALA A 591 17.34 30.96 32.64
N HIS A 592 17.38 31.15 31.32
CA HIS A 592 18.58 31.65 30.63
C HIS A 592 18.21 32.72 29.59
N VAL A 593 17.84 33.91 30.08
CA VAL A 593 17.96 35.18 29.34
C VAL A 593 18.82 36.12 30.18
#